data_AF-A0A1W6LGC3-F1
#
_entry.id   AF-A0A1W6LGC3-F1
#
_cell.length_a   1.000
_cell.length_b   1.000
_cell.length_c   1.000
_cell.angle_alpha   90.00
_cell.angle_beta   90.00
_cell.angle_gamma   90.00
#
_symmetry.space_group_name_H-M   'P 1'
#
loop_
_entity.id
_entity.type
_entity.pdbx_description
1 polymer ?
#
loop_
_entity_poly.entity_id
_entity_poly.type
_entity_poly.pdbx_seq_one_letter_code
_entity_poly.pdbx_strand_id
1 'polypeptide(L)'
;MKSIAIDFAPGPRHLGRTRALLAFAVVLCASAAWGLREDTGREAAEAERLVALSPAPAVDVPPTRLAAIEAAVSHLDTPWARWFADLEALVPPEVSLLALDVTAGGGEVRLLWRADGVPAMLAFLASVKRHPRLARLEVVHQDLTPGEGLGVQFALEGRLVDEARP
;
A
#
# COMPACT_ATOMS: atom_id res chain seq x y z
N MET A 1 -42.31 -50.20 -13.02
CA MET A 1 -41.55 -49.08 -12.44
C MET A 1 -41.18 -48.14 -13.58
N LYS A 2 -41.59 -46.87 -13.53
CA LYS A 2 -41.50 -45.92 -14.65
C LYS A 2 -40.27 -45.01 -14.42
N SER A 3 -39.27 -45.08 -15.30
CA SER A 3 -38.06 -44.27 -15.21
C SER A 3 -38.32 -42.85 -15.72
N ILE A 4 -38.03 -41.85 -14.90
CA ILE A 4 -38.04 -40.43 -15.28
C ILE A 4 -36.66 -40.13 -15.88
N ALA A 5 -36.61 -39.78 -17.16
CA ALA A 5 -35.42 -39.25 -17.81
C ALA A 5 -35.31 -37.76 -17.46
N ILE A 6 -34.32 -37.40 -16.64
CA ILE A 6 -33.98 -36.00 -16.40
C ILE A 6 -32.91 -35.63 -17.43
N ASP A 7 -33.30 -34.77 -18.37
CA ASP A 7 -32.41 -34.17 -19.37
C ASP A 7 -31.69 -32.97 -18.72
N PHE A 8 -30.36 -33.07 -18.63
CA PHE A 8 -29.48 -32.02 -18.09
C PHE A 8 -28.66 -31.36 -19.21
N ALA A 9 -29.27 -31.04 -20.35
CA ALA A 9 -28.62 -30.19 -21.35
C ALA A 9 -28.59 -28.72 -20.89
N PRO A 10 -27.42 -28.12 -20.56
CA PRO A 10 -27.35 -26.68 -20.30
C PRO A 10 -27.53 -25.93 -21.63
N GLY A 11 -28.62 -25.18 -21.76
CA GLY A 11 -28.87 -24.33 -22.92
C GLY A 11 -27.82 -23.21 -23.09
N PRO A 12 -27.42 -22.86 -24.33
CA PRO A 12 -26.43 -21.82 -24.59
C PRO A 12 -27.06 -20.43 -24.42
N ARG A 13 -27.05 -19.87 -23.21
CA ARG A 13 -27.64 -18.53 -22.94
C ARG A 13 -26.77 -17.54 -22.16
N HIS A 14 -25.47 -17.80 -21.96
CA HIS A 14 -24.61 -16.94 -21.12
C HIS A 14 -23.56 -16.11 -21.88
N LEU A 15 -23.35 -16.33 -23.19
CA LEU A 15 -22.31 -15.63 -23.96
C LEU A 15 -22.61 -14.13 -24.19
N GLY A 16 -23.88 -13.74 -24.27
CA GLY A 16 -24.27 -12.32 -24.43
C GLY A 16 -24.12 -11.51 -23.14
N ARG A 17 -24.48 -12.13 -22.00
CA ARG A 17 -24.38 -11.48 -20.68
C ARG A 17 -22.94 -11.27 -20.24
N THR A 18 -22.07 -12.26 -20.48
CA THR A 18 -20.64 -12.15 -20.19
C THR A 18 -19.98 -11.05 -21.03
N ARG A 19 -20.30 -10.95 -22.33
CA ARG A 19 -19.82 -9.86 -23.19
C ARG A 19 -20.30 -8.48 -22.75
N ALA A 20 -21.56 -8.35 -22.33
CA ALA A 20 -22.10 -7.08 -21.84
C ALA A 20 -21.42 -6.63 -20.54
N LEU A 21 -21.17 -7.55 -19.61
CA LEU A 21 -20.44 -7.25 -18.36
C LEU A 21 -19.00 -6.82 -18.63
N LEU A 22 -18.32 -7.47 -19.58
CA LEU A 22 -16.95 -7.14 -19.96
C LEU A 22 -16.87 -5.75 -20.60
N ALA A 23 -17.79 -5.41 -21.50
CA ALA A 23 -17.86 -4.09 -22.10
C ALA A 23 -18.13 -3.00 -21.05
N PHE A 24 -19.04 -3.25 -20.11
CA PHE A 24 -19.34 -2.33 -19.03
C PHE A 24 -18.14 -2.10 -18.09
N ALA A 25 -17.41 -3.17 -17.75
CA ALA A 25 -16.19 -3.07 -16.94
C ALA A 25 -15.10 -2.22 -17.64
N VAL A 26 -14.91 -2.38 -18.94
CA VAL A 26 -13.95 -1.57 -19.73
C VAL A 26 -14.33 -0.10 -19.72
N VAL A 27 -15.62 0.22 -19.87
CA VAL A 27 -16.11 1.61 -19.80
C VAL A 27 -15.86 2.22 -18.43
N LEU A 28 -16.12 1.49 -17.34
CA LEU A 28 -15.86 1.96 -15.97
C LEU A 28 -14.36 2.22 -15.72
N CYS A 29 -13.49 1.33 -16.19
CA CYS A 29 -12.04 1.52 -16.07
C CYS A 29 -11.57 2.76 -16.87
N ALA A 30 -12.09 2.96 -18.08
CA ALA A 30 -11.76 4.12 -18.90
C ALA A 30 -12.22 5.43 -18.25
N SER A 31 -13.42 5.47 -17.66
CA SER A 31 -13.92 6.66 -16.96
C SER A 31 -13.13 6.96 -15.69
N ALA A 32 -12.73 5.94 -14.93
CA ALA A 32 -11.92 6.12 -13.72
C ALA A 32 -10.51 6.62 -14.06
N ALA A 33 -9.89 6.08 -15.12
CA ALA A 33 -8.59 6.54 -15.61
C ALA A 33 -8.66 7.98 -16.15
N TRP A 34 -9.80 8.39 -16.69
CA TRP A 34 -10.03 9.77 -17.14
C TRP A 34 -10.17 10.74 -15.97
N GLY A 35 -10.97 10.40 -14.95
CA GLY A 35 -11.15 11.24 -13.77
C GLY A 35 -9.85 11.49 -13.00
N LEU A 36 -8.99 10.46 -12.87
CA LEU A 36 -7.69 10.61 -12.21
C LEU A 36 -6.75 11.61 -12.93
N ARG A 37 -6.86 11.73 -14.26
CA ARG A 37 -6.07 12.68 -15.07
C ARG A 37 -6.57 14.11 -14.93
N GLU A 38 -7.87 14.29 -14.72
CA GLU A 38 -8.48 15.60 -14.54
C GLU A 38 -8.11 16.22 -13.18
N ASP A 39 -8.06 15.40 -12.12
CA ASP A 39 -7.61 15.87 -10.80
C ASP A 39 -6.13 16.25 -10.80
N THR A 40 -5.26 15.46 -11.41
CA THR A 40 -3.84 15.81 -11.55
C THR A 40 -3.62 17.09 -12.37
N GLY A 41 -4.45 17.33 -13.39
CA GLY A 41 -4.41 18.57 -14.17
C GLY A 41 -4.86 19.80 -13.37
N ARG A 42 -5.83 19.64 -12.46
CA ARG A 42 -6.30 20.72 -11.57
C ARG A 42 -5.25 21.10 -10.53
N GLU A 43 -4.64 20.11 -9.89
CA GLU A 43 -3.57 20.34 -8.91
C GLU A 43 -2.37 21.05 -9.56
N ALA A 44 -1.98 20.63 -10.77
CA ALA A 44 -0.92 21.28 -11.54
C ALA A 44 -1.28 22.74 -11.89
N ALA A 45 -2.51 23.01 -12.32
CA ALA A 45 -2.97 24.36 -12.65
C ALA A 45 -3.08 25.27 -11.41
N GLU A 46 -3.44 24.72 -10.25
CA GLU A 46 -3.45 25.46 -8.98
C GLU A 46 -2.03 25.77 -8.51
N ALA A 47 -1.10 24.81 -8.61
CA ALA A 47 0.31 25.02 -8.33
C ALA A 47 0.90 26.12 -9.23
N GLU A 48 0.61 26.11 -10.52
CA GLU A 48 1.07 27.12 -11.47
C GLU A 48 0.51 28.52 -11.15
N ARG A 49 -0.76 28.61 -10.72
CA ARG A 49 -1.35 29.87 -10.26
C ARG A 49 -0.69 30.39 -8.98
N LEU A 50 -0.36 29.52 -8.04
CA LEU A 50 0.33 29.91 -6.81
C LEU A 50 1.75 30.42 -7.09
N VAL A 51 2.46 29.80 -8.04
CA VAL A 51 3.77 30.26 -8.52
C VAL A 51 3.66 31.63 -9.21
N ALA A 52 2.62 31.85 -10.03
CA ALA A 52 2.40 33.13 -10.72
C ALA A 52 2.07 34.29 -9.77
N LEU A 53 1.45 34.00 -8.61
CA LEU A 53 1.05 35.00 -7.62
C LEU A 53 2.18 35.44 -6.68
N SER A 54 3.31 34.73 -6.68
CA SER A 54 4.48 35.11 -5.89
C SER A 54 5.76 34.83 -6.69
N PRO A 55 6.31 35.83 -7.40
CA PRO A 55 7.66 35.69 -7.93
C PRO A 55 8.61 35.51 -6.74
N ALA A 56 9.03 34.27 -6.51
CA ALA A 56 9.98 33.96 -5.46
C ALA A 56 11.24 34.81 -5.69
N PRO A 57 11.77 35.50 -4.67
CA PRO A 57 13.07 36.13 -4.81
C PRO A 57 14.07 35.06 -5.24
N ALA A 58 14.92 35.37 -6.23
CA ALA A 58 15.99 34.48 -6.65
C ALA A 58 16.99 34.34 -5.50
N VAL A 59 16.71 33.39 -4.60
CA VAL A 59 17.63 33.02 -3.53
C VAL A 59 18.70 32.17 -4.18
N ASP A 60 19.93 32.69 -4.21
CA ASP A 60 21.09 31.91 -4.62
C ASP A 60 21.38 30.87 -3.53
N VAL A 61 20.83 29.67 -3.71
CA VAL A 61 21.00 28.56 -2.78
C VAL A 61 22.29 27.84 -3.16
N PRO A 62 23.31 27.82 -2.29
CA PRO A 62 24.54 27.09 -2.59
C PRO A 62 24.23 25.59 -2.83
N PRO A 63 24.93 24.92 -3.75
CA PRO A 63 24.60 23.56 -4.20
C PRO A 63 24.59 22.53 -3.05
N THR A 64 25.36 22.76 -1.99
CA THR A 64 25.35 21.94 -0.78
C THR A 64 24.06 22.06 0.03
N ARG A 65 23.44 23.25 0.08
CA ARG A 65 22.11 23.43 0.67
C ARG A 65 21.02 22.89 -0.23
N LEU A 66 21.18 23.00 -1.55
CA LEU A 66 20.22 22.45 -2.50
C LEU A 66 20.11 20.92 -2.34
N ALA A 67 21.25 20.23 -2.25
CA ALA A 67 21.29 18.79 -1.99
C ALA A 67 20.68 18.40 -0.63
N ALA A 68 20.88 19.22 0.41
CA ALA A 68 20.27 19.00 1.72
C ALA A 68 18.75 19.21 1.70
N ILE A 69 18.27 20.18 0.92
CA ILE A 69 16.85 20.44 0.71
C ILE A 69 16.23 19.31 -0.11
N GLU A 70 16.86 18.86 -1.19
CA GLU A 70 16.40 17.71 -1.99
C GLU A 70 16.33 16.43 -1.16
N ALA A 71 17.32 16.18 -0.30
CA ALA A 71 17.29 15.07 0.65
C ALA A 71 16.12 15.20 1.63
N ALA A 72 15.92 16.38 2.22
CA ALA A 72 14.81 16.64 3.14
C ALA A 72 13.44 16.50 2.46
N VAL A 73 13.29 17.01 1.23
CA VAL A 73 12.07 16.90 0.43
C VAL A 73 11.81 15.44 0.06
N SER A 74 12.84 14.66 -0.29
CA SER A 74 12.68 13.23 -0.55
C SER A 74 12.14 12.43 0.65
N HIS A 75 12.41 12.88 1.89
CA HIS A 75 11.84 12.28 3.09
C HIS A 75 10.35 12.62 3.26
N LEU A 76 9.94 13.82 2.84
CA LEU A 76 8.54 14.27 2.87
C LEU A 76 7.72 13.64 1.73
N ASP A 77 8.35 13.37 0.58
CA ASP A 77 7.73 12.75 -0.60
C ASP A 77 7.50 11.24 -0.45
N THR A 78 7.94 10.65 0.66
CA THR A 78 7.67 9.23 0.93
C THR A 78 6.15 9.01 0.95
N PRO A 79 5.60 8.04 0.18
CA PRO A 79 4.15 7.83 0.04
C PRO A 79 3.55 7.14 1.28
N TRP A 80 3.71 7.76 2.45
CA TRP A 80 3.30 7.26 3.76
C TRP A 80 1.85 6.80 3.75
N ALA A 81 0.94 7.62 3.22
CA ALA A 81 -0.48 7.28 3.15
C ALA A 81 -0.74 5.95 2.42
N ARG A 82 -0.05 5.72 1.29
CA ARG A 82 -0.18 4.50 0.52
C ARG A 82 0.43 3.29 1.24
N TRP A 83 1.54 3.49 1.93
CA TRP A 83 2.20 2.45 2.71
C TRP A 83 1.39 2.03 3.95
N PHE A 84 0.81 2.99 4.67
CA PHE A 84 -0.11 2.74 5.77
C PHE A 84 -1.36 1.98 5.30
N ALA A 85 -1.94 2.38 4.17
CA ALA A 85 -3.09 1.68 3.59
C ALA A 85 -2.76 0.21 3.24
N ASP A 86 -1.56 -0.06 2.71
CA ASP A 86 -1.14 -1.44 2.41
C ASP A 86 -0.96 -2.27 3.68
N LEU A 87 -0.41 -1.67 4.74
CA LEU A 87 -0.25 -2.33 6.03
C LEU A 87 -1.61 -2.67 6.64
N GLU A 88 -2.52 -1.71 6.71
CA GLU A 88 -3.86 -1.93 7.25
C GLU A 88 -4.61 -3.02 6.48
N ALA A 89 -4.47 -3.07 5.16
CA ALA A 89 -5.08 -4.11 4.33
C ALA A 89 -4.52 -5.51 4.59
N LEU A 90 -3.29 -5.61 5.12
CA LEU A 90 -2.58 -6.87 5.32
C LEU A 90 -2.67 -7.39 6.77
N VAL A 91 -3.09 -6.55 7.72
CA VAL A 91 -3.16 -6.90 9.14
C VAL A 91 -4.44 -7.70 9.43
N PRO A 92 -4.33 -8.99 9.76
CA PRO A 92 -5.48 -9.80 10.18
C PRO A 92 -5.88 -9.45 11.63
N PRO A 93 -7.11 -9.76 12.07
CA PRO A 93 -7.60 -9.40 13.40
C PRO A 93 -6.79 -10.01 14.56
N GLU A 94 -6.09 -11.12 14.34
CA GLU A 94 -5.24 -11.80 15.31
C GLU A 94 -3.84 -11.17 15.45
N VAL A 95 -3.55 -10.08 14.72
CA VAL A 95 -2.28 -9.35 14.76
C VAL A 95 -2.55 -7.86 14.97
N SER A 96 -1.77 -7.24 15.85
CA SER A 96 -1.90 -5.82 16.19
C SER A 96 -0.55 -5.12 16.11
N LEU A 97 -0.53 -3.95 15.48
CA LEU A 97 0.62 -3.04 15.52
C LEU A 97 0.66 -2.35 16.89
N LEU A 98 1.78 -2.46 17.60
CA LEU A 98 1.99 -1.83 18.90
C LEU A 98 2.75 -0.51 18.80
N ALA A 99 3.78 -0.48 17.95
CA ALA A 99 4.60 0.71 17.76
C ALA A 99 5.13 0.76 16.32
N LEU A 100 5.32 1.98 15.85
CA LEU A 100 5.97 2.28 14.58
C LEU A 100 6.95 3.42 14.83
N ASP A 101 8.20 3.15 14.53
CA ASP A 101 9.29 4.12 14.61
C ASP A 101 9.88 4.31 13.21
N VAL A 102 10.03 5.57 12.81
CA VAL A 102 10.70 5.94 11.56
C VAL A 102 12.04 6.58 11.92
N THR A 103 13.13 6.04 11.40
CA THR A 103 14.46 6.62 11.65
C THR A 103 14.59 7.96 10.92
N ALA A 104 15.15 8.96 11.60
CA ALA A 104 15.48 10.25 10.99
C ALA A 104 16.44 10.03 9.81
N GLY A 105 15.98 10.30 8.58
CA GLY A 105 16.62 9.85 7.34
C GLY A 105 15.69 9.04 6.42
N GLY A 106 14.44 8.84 6.81
CA GLY A 106 13.27 8.69 5.93
C GLY A 106 13.23 7.44 5.05
N GLY A 107 13.97 6.39 5.41
CA GLY A 107 13.90 5.13 4.70
C GLY A 107 13.68 3.92 5.60
N GLU A 108 14.18 3.96 6.83
CA GLU A 108 14.13 2.82 7.73
C GLU A 108 12.94 2.92 8.69
N VAL A 109 12.19 1.82 8.78
CA VAL A 109 11.05 1.68 9.68
C VAL A 109 11.29 0.50 10.61
N ARG A 110 10.92 0.68 11.86
CA ARG A 110 10.81 -0.37 12.86
C ARG A 110 9.36 -0.47 13.30
N LEU A 111 8.82 -1.69 13.26
CA LEU A 111 7.43 -1.98 13.55
C LEU A 111 7.38 -3.05 14.64
N LEU A 112 6.81 -2.70 15.79
CA LEU A 112 6.58 -3.65 16.86
C LEU A 112 5.16 -4.19 16.75
N TRP A 113 5.03 -5.50 16.69
CA TRP A 113 3.76 -6.20 16.51
C TRP A 113 3.48 -7.12 17.70
N ARG A 114 2.20 -7.47 17.86
CA ARG A 114 1.72 -8.57 18.71
C ARG A 114 0.81 -9.46 17.88
N ALA A 115 0.97 -10.76 18.01
CA ALA A 115 0.04 -11.77 17.48
C ALA A 115 -0.54 -12.60 18.61
N ASP A 116 -1.74 -13.15 18.42
CA ASP A 116 -2.42 -14.04 19.39
C ASP A 116 -1.72 -15.41 19.55
N GLY A 117 -0.66 -15.66 18.77
CA GLY A 117 0.19 -16.84 18.88
C GLY A 117 1.17 -16.98 17.73
N VAL A 118 2.07 -17.96 17.85
CA VAL A 118 3.09 -18.27 16.82
C VAL A 118 2.45 -18.57 15.44
N PRO A 119 1.33 -19.31 15.32
CA PRO A 119 0.71 -19.56 14.01
C PRO A 119 0.23 -18.27 13.32
N ALA A 120 -0.40 -17.36 14.06
CA ALA A 120 -0.86 -16.07 13.54
C ALA A 120 0.33 -15.19 13.10
N MET A 121 1.40 -15.16 13.91
CA MET A 121 2.65 -14.48 13.56
C MET A 121 3.22 -15.03 12.24
N LEU A 122 3.39 -16.35 12.10
CA LEU A 122 3.97 -16.97 10.91
C LEU A 122 3.11 -16.73 9.66
N ALA A 123 1.78 -16.80 9.79
CA ALA A 123 0.86 -16.51 8.71
C ALA A 123 1.00 -15.05 8.24
N PHE A 124 1.06 -14.11 9.19
CA PHE A 124 1.28 -12.70 8.89
C PHE A 124 2.64 -12.45 8.22
N LEU A 125 3.74 -13.01 8.74
CA LEU A 125 5.06 -12.89 8.14
C LEU A 125 5.11 -13.44 6.70
N ALA A 126 4.39 -14.53 6.43
CA ALA A 126 4.28 -15.07 5.08
C ALA A 126 3.53 -14.11 4.13
N SER A 127 2.49 -13.44 4.61
CA SER A 127 1.76 -12.41 3.85
C SER A 127 2.64 -11.18 3.58
N VAL A 128 3.36 -10.70 4.60
CA VAL A 128 4.30 -9.55 4.49
C VAL A 128 5.37 -9.84 3.43
N LYS A 129 5.97 -11.03 3.45
CA LYS A 129 7.01 -11.45 2.49
C LYS A 129 6.54 -11.55 1.04
N ARG A 130 5.23 -11.74 0.81
CA ARG A 130 4.64 -11.79 -0.53
C ARG A 130 4.20 -10.42 -1.02
N HIS A 131 4.12 -9.42 -0.15
CA HIS A 131 3.65 -8.11 -0.50
C HIS A 131 4.77 -7.29 -1.17
N PRO A 132 4.56 -6.76 -2.39
CA PRO A 132 5.63 -6.17 -3.20
C PRO A 132 6.40 -5.03 -2.52
N ARG A 133 5.71 -4.25 -1.66
CA ARG A 133 6.28 -3.10 -0.96
C ARG A 133 6.71 -3.39 0.49
N LEU A 134 6.27 -4.50 1.08
CA LEU A 134 6.58 -4.87 2.47
C LEU A 134 7.54 -6.05 2.59
N ALA A 135 7.85 -6.73 1.48
CA ALA A 135 8.72 -7.92 1.45
C ALA A 135 10.16 -7.68 1.93
N ARG A 136 10.61 -6.42 2.00
CA ARG A 136 11.93 -6.04 2.51
C ARG A 136 11.98 -5.85 4.03
N LEU A 137 10.86 -6.07 4.72
CA LEU A 137 10.83 -6.11 6.18
C LEU A 137 11.44 -7.44 6.65
N GLU A 138 12.46 -7.35 7.47
CA GLU A 138 13.13 -8.46 8.13
C GLU A 138 12.72 -8.53 9.59
N VAL A 139 12.66 -9.74 10.14
CA VAL A 139 12.42 -9.94 11.57
C VAL A 139 13.74 -9.69 12.29
N VAL A 140 13.77 -8.68 13.15
CA VAL A 140 15.00 -8.32 13.90
C VAL A 140 14.94 -8.79 15.35
N HIS A 141 13.74 -8.84 15.92
CA HIS A 141 13.57 -9.23 17.32
C HIS A 141 12.27 -10.01 17.51
N GLN A 142 12.29 -11.03 18.37
CA GLN A 142 11.10 -11.79 18.74
C GLN A 142 11.13 -12.05 20.25
N ASP A 143 10.12 -11.55 20.94
CA ASP A 143 9.90 -11.82 22.37
C ASP A 143 8.62 -12.63 22.56
N LEU A 144 8.78 -13.79 23.19
CA LEU A 144 7.65 -14.55 23.70
C LEU A 144 7.31 -13.98 25.07
N THR A 145 6.29 -13.13 25.16
CA THR A 145 5.81 -12.65 26.46
C THR A 145 4.97 -13.74 27.12
N PRO A 146 5.39 -14.34 28.24
CA PRO A 146 4.58 -15.32 28.94
C PRO A 146 3.54 -14.57 29.80
N GLY A 147 2.26 -14.69 29.44
CA GLY A 147 1.12 -14.16 30.18
C GLY A 147 -0.17 -14.79 29.66
N GLU A 148 -1.20 -14.87 30.51
CA GLU A 148 -2.47 -15.57 30.23
C GLU A 148 -3.03 -15.19 28.85
N GLY A 149 -2.96 -16.14 27.89
CA GLY A 149 -3.30 -15.91 26.48
C GLY A 149 -2.11 -15.70 25.53
N LEU A 150 -1.00 -16.43 25.69
CA LEU A 150 0.05 -16.80 24.70
C LEU A 150 0.31 -15.88 23.49
N GLY A 151 0.30 -14.56 23.68
CA GLY A 151 0.62 -13.61 22.62
C GLY A 151 2.13 -13.56 22.32
N VAL A 152 2.49 -13.41 21.05
CA VAL A 152 3.89 -13.28 20.61
C VAL A 152 4.13 -11.84 20.18
N GLN A 153 5.14 -11.19 20.75
CA GLN A 153 5.62 -9.90 20.27
C GLN A 153 6.81 -10.08 19.34
N PHE A 154 6.84 -9.31 18.25
CA PHE A 154 7.94 -9.37 17.30
C PHE A 154 8.15 -8.00 16.65
N ALA A 155 9.41 -7.69 16.35
CA ALA A 155 9.79 -6.48 15.65
C ALA A 155 10.19 -6.80 14.22
N LEU A 156 9.64 -6.04 13.29
CA LEU A 156 10.06 -6.00 11.91
C LEU A 156 10.83 -4.71 11.65
N GLU A 157 11.97 -4.80 11.01
CA GLU A 157 12.71 -3.64 10.51
C GLU A 157 12.93 -3.77 9.02
N GLY A 158 12.92 -2.65 8.32
CA GLY A 158 13.29 -2.66 6.91
C GLY A 158 13.21 -1.29 6.28
N ARG A 159 13.46 -1.27 4.97
CA ARG A 159 13.47 -0.02 4.20
C ARG A 159 12.21 0.12 3.35
N LEU A 160 11.59 1.29 3.44
CA LEU A 160 10.52 1.73 2.54
C LEU A 160 11.03 1.82 1.11
N VAL A 161 10.29 1.21 0.19
CA VAL A 161 10.60 1.25 -1.24
C VAL A 161 9.49 2.00 -1.92
N ASP A 162 9.86 3.11 -2.57
CA ASP A 162 8.97 3.76 -3.50
C ASP A 162 9.04 3.04 -4.86
N GLU A 163 7.88 2.69 -5.42
CA GLU A 163 7.81 2.16 -6.79
C GLU A 163 8.01 3.28 -7.84
N ALA A 164 8.10 4.55 -7.42
CA ALA A 164 8.26 5.69 -8.29
C ALA A 164 9.74 6.13 -8.49
N ARG A 165 10.59 5.25 -9.04
CA ARG A 165 11.71 5.74 -9.86
C ARG A 165 12.12 4.71 -10.93
N PRO A 166 11.93 5.01 -12.23
CA PRO A 166 12.50 4.23 -13.32
C PRO A 166 14.03 4.30 -13.36
#